data_AF-A0A4C1U1C4-F1
#
_entry.id   AF-A0A4C1U1C4-F1
#
_cell.length_a   1.000
_cell.length_b   1.000
_cell.length_c   1.000
_cell.angle_alpha   90.00
_cell.angle_beta   90.00
_cell.angle_gamma   90.00
#
_symmetry.space_group_name_H-M   'P 1'
#
loop_
_entity.id
_entity.type
_entity.pdbx_description
1 polymer ?
#
loop_
_entity_poly.entity_id
_entity_poly.type
_entity_poly.pdbx_seq_one_letter_code
_entity_poly.pdbx_strand_id
1 'polypeptide(L)'
;MDLKSIETFHHLSSDHLPVLLRLGPFTGENHTNKFKKITDWKRVSTALEEVDTPSLNAIPNDIVSNKDIDTAIGALTNHIGTVVTNCQRKVPAKSKRRGLPADVRELIRVKNAALSRASAYPTPELRSRACALQREVNERVREFRNNKWSDLLEEISPSHIAYWSMTKALKCDGYVATSTLKKRTTPVR
;
A
#
# COMPACT_ATOMS: atom_id res chain seq x y z
N MET A 1 1.54 27.71 1.03
CA MET A 1 2.67 27.32 1.89
C MET A 1 2.43 25.89 2.35
N ASP A 2 3.34 24.97 2.02
CA ASP A 2 3.22 23.53 2.31
C ASP A 2 3.66 23.25 3.76
N LEU A 3 2.72 22.97 4.65
CA LEU A 3 3.00 22.55 6.04
C LEU A 3 3.32 21.05 6.05
N LYS A 4 4.58 20.67 6.31
CA LYS A 4 5.06 19.28 6.18
C LYS A 4 5.60 18.64 7.48
N SER A 5 5.68 19.37 8.59
CA SER A 5 6.05 18.80 9.89
C SER A 5 5.33 19.49 11.04
N ILE A 6 4.98 18.70 12.05
CA ILE A 6 4.37 19.12 13.32
C ILE A 6 5.26 18.53 14.41
N GLU A 7 5.84 19.39 15.25
CA GLU A 7 6.61 18.96 16.43
C GLU A 7 5.88 19.39 17.69
N THR A 8 5.78 18.45 18.64
CA THR A 8 5.13 18.64 19.95
C THR A 8 6.20 18.91 21.02
N PHE A 9 6.12 20.05 21.70
CA PHE A 9 6.99 20.35 22.85
C PHE A 9 6.24 20.12 24.17
N HIS A 10 6.90 19.47 25.12
CA HIS A 10 6.40 19.30 26.48
C HIS A 10 7.13 20.27 27.41
N HIS A 11 6.40 21.17 28.07
CA HIS A 11 6.96 22.02 29.13
C HIS A 11 6.68 21.33 30.48
N LEU A 12 7.74 20.95 31.20
CA LEU A 12 7.72 20.09 32.39
C LEU A 12 7.17 20.74 33.68
N SER A 13 6.39 21.82 33.57
CA SER A 13 5.94 22.61 34.73
C SER A 13 4.43 22.85 34.78
N SER A 14 3.63 22.12 34.00
CA SER A 14 2.17 22.23 33.98
C SER A 14 1.54 20.86 34.18
N ASP A 15 0.68 20.73 35.20
CA ASP A 15 -0.10 19.52 35.49
C ASP A 15 -1.19 19.25 34.43
N HIS A 16 -1.47 20.24 33.58
CA HIS A 16 -2.26 20.10 32.37
C HIS A 16 -1.32 20.14 31.17
N LEU A 17 -1.09 19.01 30.50
CA LEU A 17 -0.20 18.86 29.33
C LEU A 17 -0.63 19.78 28.17
N PRO A 18 -0.04 20.97 27.96
CA PRO A 18 -0.37 21.81 26.82
C PRO A 18 0.49 21.34 25.65
N VAL A 19 -0.14 20.91 24.55
CA VAL A 19 0.60 20.51 23.35
C VAL A 19 0.90 21.76 22.52
N LEU A 20 2.14 22.27 22.60
CA LEU A 20 2.59 23.35 21.72
C LEU A 20 3.03 22.76 20.36
N LEU A 21 2.46 23.27 19.27
CA LEU A 21 2.72 22.81 17.90
C LEU A 21 3.58 23.85 17.15
N ARG A 22 4.80 23.49 16.77
CA ARG A 22 5.66 24.32 15.92
C ARG A 22 5.44 23.96 14.45
N LEU A 23 5.07 24.95 13.64
CA LEU A 23 4.89 24.83 12.18
C LEU A 23 6.05 25.53 11.47
N GLY A 24 6.84 24.79 10.68
CA GLY A 24 7.98 25.35 9.94
C GLY A 24 8.41 24.50 8.74
N PRO A 25 9.17 25.07 7.79
CA PRO A 25 9.72 24.34 6.65
C PRO A 25 10.84 23.40 7.09
N PHE A 26 10.71 22.12 6.76
CA PHE A 26 11.61 21.05 7.17
C PHE A 26 12.93 21.12 6.38
N THR A 27 14.05 21.48 7.04
CA THR A 27 15.41 21.42 6.49
C THR A 27 16.15 20.14 6.85
N GLY A 28 15.44 19.12 7.31
CA GLY A 28 15.99 17.78 7.51
C GLY A 28 16.08 17.07 6.16
N GLU A 29 17.30 16.78 5.74
CA GLU A 29 17.62 16.01 4.56
C GLU A 29 16.73 14.75 4.52
N ASN A 30 15.81 14.70 3.55
CA ASN A 30 14.93 13.57 3.36
C ASN A 30 15.79 12.39 2.88
N HIS A 31 16.37 11.63 3.81
CA HIS A 31 16.62 10.23 3.56
C HIS A 31 15.27 9.57 3.37
N THR A 32 14.72 9.65 2.16
CA THR A 32 13.58 8.86 1.74
C THR A 32 14.04 7.42 1.82
N ASN A 33 13.91 6.80 2.99
CA ASN A 33 14.26 5.42 3.17
C ASN A 33 13.30 4.64 2.26
N LYS A 34 13.83 4.18 1.11
CA LYS A 34 13.07 3.53 0.04
C LYS A 34 12.33 2.29 0.55
N PHE A 35 12.67 1.84 1.76
CA PHE A 35 12.12 0.66 2.42
C PHE A 35 11.69 1.02 3.85
N LYS A 36 10.51 0.52 4.24
CA LYS A 36 10.06 0.44 5.62
C LYS A 36 10.32 -0.98 6.14
N LYS A 37 10.78 -1.09 7.39
CA LYS A 37 10.84 -2.37 8.09
C LYS A 37 9.44 -2.68 8.60
N ILE A 38 8.89 -3.82 8.21
CA ILE A 38 7.65 -4.35 8.76
C ILE A 38 7.99 -5.65 9.45
N THR A 39 7.63 -5.77 10.72
CA THR A 39 7.77 -7.00 11.51
C THR A 39 6.57 -7.90 11.23
N ASP A 40 6.82 -9.16 10.91
CA ASP A 40 5.78 -10.18 10.83
C ASP A 40 5.52 -10.75 12.23
N TRP A 41 4.53 -10.21 12.93
CA TRP A 41 4.20 -10.59 14.30
C TRP A 41 3.76 -12.06 14.44
N LYS A 42 3.17 -12.65 13.41
CA LYS A 42 2.78 -14.06 13.43
C LYS A 42 4.01 -14.96 13.41
N ARG A 43 4.99 -14.60 12.57
CA ARG A 43 6.28 -15.30 12.49
C ARG A 43 7.12 -15.11 13.77
N VAL A 44 7.04 -13.93 14.41
CA VAL A 44 7.63 -13.71 15.74
C VAL A 44 7.03 -14.66 16.78
N SER A 45 5.70 -14.82 16.81
CA SER A 45 5.02 -15.74 17.73
C SER A 45 5.52 -17.18 17.56
N THR A 46 5.55 -17.68 16.31
CA THR A 46 6.02 -19.03 16.02
C THR A 46 7.49 -19.23 16.39
N ALA A 47 8.35 -18.25 16.09
CA ALA A 47 9.77 -18.32 16.41
C ALA A 47 10.08 -18.22 17.92
N LEU A 48 9.17 -17.65 18.72
CA LEU A 48 9.26 -17.64 20.18
C LEU A 48 8.71 -18.92 20.82
N GLU A 49 7.73 -19.58 20.19
CA GLU A 49 7.21 -20.89 20.61
C GLU A 49 8.19 -22.03 20.30
N GLU A 50 9.13 -21.83 19.37
CA GLU A 50 10.16 -22.79 19.01
C GLU A 50 11.30 -22.78 20.06
N VAL A 51 11.13 -23.59 21.10
CA VAL A 51 11.97 -23.64 22.32
C VAL A 51 13.40 -24.14 22.07
N ASP A 52 13.71 -24.72 20.91
CA ASP A 52 15.01 -25.34 20.59
C ASP A 52 16.09 -24.32 20.14
N THR A 53 16.08 -23.09 20.67
CA THR A 53 17.09 -22.09 20.34
C THR A 53 18.27 -22.12 21.34
N PRO A 54 19.53 -22.23 20.87
CA PRO A 54 20.70 -22.31 21.74
C PRO A 54 20.91 -21.12 22.69
N SER A 55 20.24 -19.98 22.45
CA SER A 55 20.39 -18.78 23.26
C SER A 55 19.72 -18.86 24.64
N LEU A 56 18.73 -19.74 24.83
CA LEU A 56 18.10 -19.95 26.15
C LEU A 56 18.93 -20.89 27.05
N ASN A 57 19.86 -21.65 26.47
CA ASN A 57 20.78 -22.52 27.21
C ASN A 57 21.85 -21.75 28.01
N ALA A 58 21.97 -20.44 27.80
CA ALA A 58 22.86 -19.56 28.54
C ALA A 58 22.22 -18.97 29.80
N ILE A 59 20.93 -19.23 30.03
CA ILE A 59 20.21 -18.75 31.21
C ILE A 59 20.47 -19.74 32.36
N PRO A 60 20.99 -19.29 33.52
CA PRO A 60 21.14 -20.14 34.69
C PRO A 60 19.79 -20.72 35.11
N ASN A 61 19.74 -22.03 35.35
CA ASN A 61 18.52 -22.71 35.82
C ASN A 61 18.13 -22.34 37.27
N ASP A 62 19.08 -21.76 38.02
CA ASP A 62 18.86 -21.29 39.39
C ASP A 62 19.27 -19.82 39.48
N ILE A 63 18.37 -18.98 40.00
CA ILE A 63 18.59 -17.54 40.16
C ILE A 63 18.94 -17.30 41.63
N VAL A 64 20.23 -17.33 41.93
CA VAL A 64 20.72 -17.22 43.31
C VAL A 64 21.18 -15.79 43.64
N SER A 65 21.69 -15.05 42.64
CA SER A 65 22.27 -13.72 42.80
C SER A 65 21.60 -12.66 41.93
N ASN A 66 21.66 -11.39 42.36
CA ASN A 66 21.23 -10.24 41.55
C ASN A 66 21.95 -10.18 40.19
N LYS A 67 23.21 -10.63 40.13
CA LYS A 67 23.97 -10.71 38.88
C LYS A 67 23.36 -11.72 37.90
N ASP A 68 22.73 -12.77 38.42
CA ASP A 68 22.07 -13.80 37.60
C ASP A 68 20.76 -13.25 37.02
N ILE A 69 20.06 -12.38 37.76
CA ILE A 69 18.89 -11.63 37.28
C ILE A 69 19.27 -10.75 36.09
N ASP A 70 20.31 -9.93 36.24
CA ASP A 70 20.78 -9.04 35.15
C ASP A 70 21.21 -9.84 33.91
N THR A 71 21.88 -10.98 34.14
CA THR A 71 22.32 -11.88 33.07
C THR A 71 21.13 -12.51 32.34
N ALA A 72 20.10 -12.96 33.06
CA ALA A 72 18.88 -13.53 32.49
C ALA A 72 18.07 -12.48 31.70
N ILE A 73 17.94 -11.27 32.22
CA ILE A 73 17.29 -10.15 31.52
C ILE A 73 18.03 -9.84 30.22
N GLY A 74 19.37 -9.78 30.27
CA GLY A 74 20.19 -9.57 29.09
C GLY A 74 20.01 -10.66 28.04
N ALA A 75 20.05 -11.93 28.45
CA ALA A 75 19.87 -13.07 27.57
C ALA A 75 18.48 -13.06 26.89
N LEU A 76 17.42 -12.84 27.66
CA LEU A 76 16.05 -12.77 27.13
C LEU A 76 15.87 -11.59 26.17
N THR A 77 16.39 -10.42 26.54
CA THR A 77 16.31 -9.21 25.70
C THR A 77 17.04 -9.41 24.37
N ASN A 78 18.22 -10.01 24.40
CA ASN A 78 19.00 -10.31 23.20
C ASN A 78 18.29 -11.34 22.31
N HIS A 79 17.66 -12.36 22.90
CA HIS A 79 16.89 -13.34 22.16
C HIS A 79 15.69 -12.71 21.45
N ILE A 80 14.85 -11.96 22.19
CA ILE A 80 13.69 -11.25 21.61
C ILE A 80 14.14 -10.28 20.52
N GLY A 81 15.21 -9.52 20.78
CA GLY A 81 15.80 -8.61 19.78
C GLY A 81 16.17 -9.36 18.50
N THR A 82 16.85 -10.50 18.64
CA THR A 82 17.27 -11.34 17.51
C THR A 82 16.07 -11.88 16.73
N VAL A 83 15.08 -12.45 17.41
CA VAL A 83 13.85 -12.97 16.77
C VAL A 83 13.12 -11.88 16.01
N VAL A 84 12.93 -10.70 16.62
CA VAL A 84 12.29 -9.55 15.98
C VAL A 84 13.06 -9.11 14.75
N THR A 85 14.40 -9.01 14.82
CA THR A 85 15.21 -8.64 13.65
C THR A 85 15.12 -9.65 12.52
N ASN A 86 15.10 -10.95 12.82
CA ASN A 86 14.97 -12.02 11.82
C ASN A 86 13.57 -12.09 11.18
N CYS A 87 12.56 -11.64 11.91
CA CYS A 87 11.17 -11.55 11.44
C CYS A 87 10.82 -10.22 10.78
N GLN A 88 11.77 -9.29 10.70
CA GLN A 88 11.60 -8.07 9.92
C GLN A 88 11.78 -8.35 8.43
N ARG A 89 10.90 -7.77 7.62
CA ARG A 89 11.10 -7.68 6.17
C ARG A 89 11.17 -6.22 5.73
N LYS A 90 12.05 -5.95 4.77
CA LYS A 90 12.11 -4.65 4.09
C LYS A 90 10.99 -4.61 3.05
N VAL A 91 9.96 -3.84 3.32
CA VAL A 91 8.89 -3.57 2.35
C VAL A 91 9.20 -2.23 1.70
N PRO A 92 9.10 -2.07 0.37
CA PRO A 92 9.26 -0.76 -0.25
C PRO A 92 8.32 0.23 0.45
N ALA A 93 8.89 1.29 1.01
CA ALA A 93 8.13 2.40 1.54
C ALA A 93 7.27 2.88 0.38
N LYS A 94 5.93 2.76 0.50
CA LYS A 94 4.94 2.97 -0.57
C LYS A 94 5.59 3.79 -1.68
N SER A 95 5.97 3.13 -2.78
CA SER A 95 6.42 3.86 -3.96
C SER A 95 5.38 4.95 -4.18
N LYS A 96 5.78 6.16 -4.60
CA LYS A 96 4.81 7.17 -5.03
C LYS A 96 3.91 6.45 -6.02
N ARG A 97 2.74 5.98 -5.55
CA ARG A 97 1.83 5.15 -6.35
C ARG A 97 1.62 6.02 -7.56
N ARG A 98 2.11 5.59 -8.73
CA ARG A 98 2.11 6.40 -9.95
C ARG A 98 0.74 7.06 -10.04
N GLY A 99 0.70 8.33 -9.68
CA GLY A 99 -0.55 9.04 -9.51
C GLY A 99 -1.18 9.18 -10.88
N LEU A 100 -2.49 9.40 -10.93
CA LEU A 100 -3.07 9.93 -12.16
C LEU A 100 -2.29 11.19 -12.56
N PRO A 101 -2.02 11.39 -13.86
CA PRO A 101 -1.33 12.58 -14.32
C PRO A 101 -2.10 13.85 -13.95
N ALA A 102 -1.38 14.97 -13.89
CA ALA A 102 -1.89 16.20 -13.27
C ALA A 102 -3.16 16.73 -13.96
N ASP A 103 -3.22 16.62 -15.28
CA ASP A 103 -4.37 16.94 -16.13
C ASP A 103 -5.62 16.14 -15.76
N VAL A 104 -5.49 14.83 -15.54
CA VAL A 104 -6.62 13.96 -15.15
C VAL A 104 -7.12 14.29 -13.75
N ARG A 105 -6.21 14.61 -12.83
CA ARG A 105 -6.61 15.05 -11.48
C ARG A 105 -7.37 16.37 -11.51
N GLU A 106 -6.96 17.30 -12.36
CA GLU A 106 -7.66 18.57 -12.53
C GLU A 106 -9.04 18.35 -13.17
N LEU A 107 -9.13 17.49 -14.17
CA LEU A 107 -10.40 17.12 -14.79
C LEU A 107 -11.37 16.47 -13.79
N ILE A 108 -10.88 15.63 -12.86
CA ILE A 108 -11.68 15.08 -11.77
C ILE A 108 -12.21 16.19 -10.85
N ARG A 109 -11.40 17.22 -10.54
CA ARG A 109 -11.86 18.36 -9.73
C ARG A 109 -12.97 19.13 -10.43
N VAL A 110 -12.78 19.47 -11.71
CA VAL A 110 -13.78 20.17 -12.53
C VAL A 110 -15.07 19.36 -12.62
N LYS A 111 -14.98 18.05 -12.84
CA LYS A 111 -16.12 17.14 -12.85
C LYS A 111 -16.86 17.14 -11.49
N ASN A 112 -16.14 17.05 -10.38
CA ASN A 112 -16.76 17.03 -9.06
C ASN A 112 -17.45 18.37 -8.72
N ALA A 113 -16.89 19.49 -9.15
CA ALA A 113 -17.53 20.80 -9.06
C ALA A 113 -18.83 20.86 -9.89
N ALA A 114 -18.80 20.33 -11.13
CA ALA A 114 -19.98 20.25 -11.98
C ALA A 114 -21.06 19.33 -11.40
N LEU A 115 -20.69 18.18 -10.84
CA LEU A 115 -21.61 17.27 -10.14
C LEU A 115 -22.26 17.95 -8.94
N SER A 116 -21.47 18.67 -8.13
CA SER A 116 -21.98 19.43 -6.98
C SER A 116 -22.96 20.53 -7.40
N ARG A 117 -22.72 21.18 -8.55
CA ARG A 117 -23.63 22.20 -9.10
C ARG A 117 -24.92 21.57 -9.64
N ALA A 118 -24.82 20.42 -10.31
CA ALA A 118 -25.97 19.69 -10.82
C ALA A 118 -26.83 19.07 -9.71
N SER A 119 -26.25 18.75 -8.55
CA SER A 119 -27.01 18.29 -7.38
C SER A 119 -27.71 19.44 -6.66
N ALA A 120 -27.07 20.62 -6.55
CA ALA A 120 -27.66 21.81 -5.96
C ALA A 120 -28.79 22.39 -6.83
N TYR A 121 -28.60 22.41 -8.15
CA TYR A 121 -29.57 22.92 -9.12
C TYR A 121 -29.81 21.87 -10.20
N PRO A 122 -30.82 21.00 -10.06
CA PRO A 122 -31.04 19.87 -10.95
C PRO A 122 -31.64 20.25 -12.33
N THR A 123 -30.92 21.05 -13.11
CA THR A 123 -31.29 21.42 -14.50
C THR A 123 -30.71 20.42 -15.52
N PRO A 124 -31.37 20.18 -16.67
CA PRO A 124 -30.87 19.29 -17.72
C PRO A 124 -29.46 19.65 -18.25
N GLU A 125 -29.15 20.93 -18.38
CA GLU A 125 -27.90 21.44 -18.95
C GLU A 125 -26.71 21.13 -18.02
N LEU A 126 -26.90 21.35 -16.71
CA LEU A 126 -25.89 21.04 -15.70
C LEU A 126 -25.64 19.53 -15.58
N ARG A 127 -26.70 18.71 -15.68
CA ARG A 127 -26.58 17.25 -15.73
C ARG A 127 -25.81 16.79 -16.97
N SER A 128 -26.14 17.34 -18.14
CA SER A 128 -25.44 17.05 -19.39
C SER A 128 -23.96 17.37 -19.29
N ARG A 129 -23.61 18.55 -18.75
CA ARG A 129 -22.22 18.97 -18.53
C ARG A 129 -21.46 18.04 -17.58
N ALA A 130 -22.09 17.63 -16.47
CA ALA A 130 -21.47 16.69 -15.53
C ALA A 130 -21.25 15.30 -16.16
N CYS A 131 -22.22 14.80 -16.94
CA CYS A 131 -22.10 13.56 -17.69
C CYS A 131 -20.99 13.61 -18.75
N ALA A 132 -20.86 14.73 -19.47
CA ALA A 132 -19.79 14.92 -20.45
C ALA A 132 -18.40 14.85 -19.78
N LEU A 133 -18.21 15.58 -18.68
CA LEU A 133 -16.97 15.55 -17.90
C LEU A 133 -16.68 14.16 -17.30
N GLN A 134 -17.71 13.42 -16.89
CA GLN A 134 -17.53 12.04 -16.41
C GLN A 134 -17.05 11.10 -17.52
N ARG A 135 -17.55 11.27 -18.75
CA ARG A 135 -17.07 10.50 -19.90
C ARG A 135 -15.62 10.84 -20.23
N GLU A 136 -15.27 12.12 -20.22
CA GLU A 136 -13.91 12.58 -20.49
C GLU A 136 -12.90 12.07 -19.45
N VAL A 137 -13.26 12.10 -18.16
CA VAL A 137 -12.42 11.49 -17.11
C VAL A 137 -12.22 9.99 -17.37
N ASN A 138 -13.30 9.27 -17.72
CA ASN A 138 -13.19 7.84 -18.00
C ASN A 138 -12.30 7.55 -19.21
N GLU A 139 -12.39 8.38 -20.25
CA GLU A 139 -11.53 8.30 -21.43
C GLU A 139 -10.05 8.45 -21.05
N ARG A 140 -9.70 9.55 -20.39
CA ARG A 140 -8.31 9.85 -20.04
C ARG A 140 -7.71 8.83 -19.07
N VAL A 141 -8.53 8.32 -18.13
CA VAL A 141 -8.09 7.24 -17.24
C VAL A 141 -7.85 5.94 -18.01
N ARG A 142 -8.69 5.65 -19.01
CA ARG A 142 -8.51 4.47 -19.87
C ARG A 142 -7.26 4.59 -20.73
N GLU A 143 -7.06 5.72 -21.40
CA GLU A 143 -5.84 6.02 -22.17
C GLU A 143 -4.59 5.90 -21.31
N PHE A 144 -4.57 6.53 -20.13
CA PHE A 144 -3.43 6.44 -19.21
C PHE A 144 -3.12 4.99 -18.81
N ARG A 145 -4.16 4.17 -18.55
CA ARG A 145 -3.96 2.75 -18.25
C ARG A 145 -3.43 2.01 -19.46
N ASN A 146 -3.99 2.23 -20.64
CA ASN A 146 -3.57 1.57 -21.88
C ASN A 146 -2.12 1.92 -22.24
N ASN A 147 -1.73 3.19 -22.16
CA ASN A 147 -0.36 3.62 -22.40
C ASN A 147 0.59 2.95 -21.42
N LYS A 148 0.24 2.93 -20.12
CA LYS A 148 1.06 2.24 -19.12
C LYS A 148 1.17 0.72 -19.37
N TRP A 149 0.12 0.10 -19.90
CA TRP A 149 0.17 -1.30 -20.34
C TRP A 149 1.05 -1.47 -21.58
N SER A 150 1.00 -0.54 -22.53
CA SER A 150 1.84 -0.52 -23.73
C SER A 150 3.32 -0.36 -23.36
N ASP A 151 3.66 0.62 -22.53
CA ASP A 151 5.03 0.83 -22.02
C ASP A 151 5.57 -0.44 -21.34
N LEU A 152 4.72 -1.10 -20.54
CA LEU A 152 5.08 -2.36 -19.88
C LEU A 152 5.32 -3.48 -20.90
N LEU A 153 4.53 -3.56 -21.97
CA LEU A 153 4.72 -4.54 -23.03
C LEU A 153 6.00 -4.26 -23.84
N GLU A 154 6.37 -3.00 -24.04
CA GLU A 154 7.63 -2.61 -24.70
C GLU A 154 8.86 -2.95 -23.84
N GLU A 155 8.77 -2.80 -22.51
CA GLU A 155 9.86 -3.15 -21.57
C GLU A 155 10.05 -4.67 -21.42
N ILE A 156 9.00 -5.47 -21.57
CA ILE A 156 9.06 -6.92 -21.44
C ILE A 156 9.58 -7.52 -22.76
N SER A 157 10.89 -7.74 -22.84
CA SER A 157 11.49 -8.55 -23.90
C SER A 157 10.97 -10.00 -23.86
N PRO A 158 10.77 -10.70 -25.00
CA PRO A 158 10.33 -12.11 -25.04
C PRO A 158 11.18 -13.09 -24.24
N SER A 159 12.41 -12.72 -23.87
CA SER A 159 13.30 -13.51 -23.00
C SER A 159 12.96 -13.41 -21.51
N HIS A 160 12.05 -12.53 -21.10
CA HIS A 160 11.73 -12.27 -19.70
C HIS A 160 10.68 -13.26 -19.17
N ILE A 161 10.95 -13.91 -18.03
CA ILE A 161 10.10 -14.97 -17.43
C ILE A 161 8.64 -14.48 -17.20
N ALA A 162 8.45 -13.19 -16.92
CA ALA A 162 7.11 -12.61 -16.74
C ALA A 162 6.24 -12.69 -18.01
N TYR A 163 6.84 -12.68 -19.22
CA TYR A 163 6.13 -12.81 -20.49
C TYR A 163 5.33 -14.12 -20.58
N TRP A 164 5.95 -15.24 -20.18
CA TRP A 164 5.31 -16.55 -20.19
C TRP A 164 4.17 -16.65 -19.17
N SER A 165 4.33 -16.04 -18.00
CA SER A 165 3.26 -16.00 -16.99
C SER A 165 2.04 -15.19 -17.46
N MET A 166 2.26 -14.05 -18.13
CA MET A 166 1.19 -13.21 -18.69
C MET A 166 0.45 -13.93 -19.83
N THR A 167 1.19 -14.56 -20.75
CA THR A 167 0.61 -15.30 -21.88
C THR A 167 -0.25 -16.46 -21.40
N LYS A 168 0.13 -17.12 -20.30
CA LYS A 168 -0.67 -18.19 -19.67
C LYS A 168 -1.95 -17.64 -19.05
N ALA A 169 -1.89 -16.52 -18.33
CA ALA A 169 -3.07 -15.90 -17.72
C ALA A 169 -4.11 -15.48 -18.78
N LEU A 170 -3.67 -14.88 -19.89
CA LEU A 170 -4.56 -14.45 -20.99
C LEU A 170 -5.24 -15.64 -21.69
N LYS A 171 -4.55 -16.78 -21.83
CA LYS A 171 -5.15 -17.99 -22.43
C LYS A 171 -6.23 -18.62 -21.56
N CYS A 172 -6.17 -18.48 -20.24
CA CYS A 172 -7.18 -19.04 -19.33
C CYS A 172 -8.50 -18.26 -19.37
N ASP A 173 -8.47 -16.96 -19.68
CA ASP A 173 -9.68 -16.11 -19.71
C ASP A 173 -10.50 -16.29 -21.01
N GLY A 174 -9.86 -16.72 -22.09
CA GLY A 174 -10.50 -16.99 -23.40
C GLY A 174 -11.31 -18.29 -23.49
N TYR A 175 -11.37 -19.09 -22.42
CA TYR A 175 -12.10 -20.37 -22.38
C TYR A 175 -13.49 -20.26 -21.71
N VAL A 176 -14.13 -19.08 -21.74
CA VAL A 176 -15.58 -19.02 -21.59
C VAL A 176 -16.19 -19.55 -22.89
N ALA A 177 -16.46 -20.86 -22.91
CA ALA A 177 -17.14 -21.51 -24.01
C ALA A 177 -18.43 -20.75 -24.34
N THR A 178 -18.52 -20.24 -25.57
CA THR A 178 -19.80 -19.84 -26.17
C THR A 178 -20.63 -21.10 -26.41
N SER A 179 -21.27 -21.61 -25.35
CA SER A 179 -22.42 -22.51 -25.42
C SER A 179 -23.66 -21.61 -25.33
N THR A 180 -24.50 -21.45 -26.35
CA THR A 180 -25.13 -22.49 -27.15
C THR A 180 -25.68 -21.90 -28.45
N LEU A 181 -25.34 -22.52 -29.58
CA LEU A 181 -25.99 -22.30 -30.87
C LEU A 181 -27.39 -22.96 -30.81
N LYS A 182 -28.43 -22.16 -30.57
CA LYS A 182 -29.84 -22.61 -30.54
C LYS A 182 -30.21 -23.19 -31.91
N LYS A 183 -30.38 -24.52 -32.01
CA LYS A 183 -30.93 -25.17 -33.21
C LYS A 183 -32.33 -24.62 -33.45
N ARG A 184 -32.57 -24.06 -34.63
CA ARG A 184 -33.92 -23.74 -35.12
C ARG A 184 -34.64 -25.04 -35.45
N THR A 185 -35.70 -25.34 -34.73
CA THR A 185 -36.69 -26.35 -35.13
C THR A 185 -37.62 -25.70 -36.16
N THR A 186 -37.72 -26.32 -37.34
CA THR A 186 -38.72 -26.01 -38.38
C THR A 186 -40.11 -26.52 -37.96
N PRO A 187 -41.21 -25.89 -38.40
CA PRO A 187 -42.55 -26.37 -38.09
C PRO A 187 -42.92 -27.53 -39.01
N VAL A 188 -43.56 -28.56 -38.44
CA VAL A 188 -44.31 -29.57 -39.20
C VAL A 188 -45.78 -29.14 -39.18
N ARG A 189 -46.30 -29.02 -40.41
CA ARG A 189 -47.69 -28.88 -40.89
C ARG A 189 -48.82 -28.60 -39.91
#